data_AF-A0A2N9P868-F1
#
_entry.id   AF-A0A2N9P868-F1
#
_cell.length_a   1.000
_cell.length_b   1.000
_cell.length_c   1.000
_cell.angle_alpha   90.00
_cell.angle_beta   90.00
_cell.angle_gamma   90.00
#
_symmetry.space_group_name_H-M   'P 1'
#
loop_
_entity.id
_entity.type
_entity.pdbx_description
1 polymer ?
#
loop_
_entity_poly.entity_id
_entity_poly.type
_entity_poly.pdbx_seq_one_letter_code
_entity_poly.pdbx_strand_id
1 'polypeptide(L)'
;MERKVKYDYAFKLRCVKEVLKKHQAITIVAKENNIGKTSLKDWISRYQEFGNKGLLPHLYITQKTRQGFVQKKEVILQNKNTQQ
;
A
#
# COMPACT_ATOMS: atom_id res chain seq x y z
N MET A 1 20.61 4.15 -7.86
CA MET A 1 20.27 3.72 -6.49
C MET A 1 18.92 3.02 -6.51
N GLU A 2 18.90 1.70 -6.45
CA GLU A 2 17.68 0.95 -6.21
C GLU A 2 17.21 1.18 -4.78
N ARG A 3 15.98 1.68 -4.60
CA ARG A 3 15.40 1.82 -3.26
C ARG A 3 14.95 0.44 -2.79
N LYS A 4 15.67 -0.15 -1.85
CA LYS A 4 15.26 -1.42 -1.22
C LYS A 4 13.95 -1.18 -0.45
N VAL A 5 12.86 -1.79 -0.91
CA VAL A 5 11.56 -1.69 -0.24
C VAL A 5 11.64 -2.48 1.06
N LYS A 6 11.48 -1.80 2.20
CA LYS A 6 11.61 -2.40 3.54
C LYS A 6 10.60 -3.53 3.81
N TYR A 7 9.42 -3.47 3.17
CA TYR A 7 8.32 -4.42 3.40
C TYR A 7 7.73 -4.90 2.09
N ASP A 8 7.66 -6.22 1.94
CA ASP A 8 7.05 -6.88 0.79
C ASP A 8 5.53 -6.61 0.71
N TYR A 9 4.98 -6.63 -0.50
CA TYR A 9 3.55 -6.47 -0.74
C TYR A 9 2.72 -7.53 0.00
N ALA A 10 3.13 -8.79 -0.06
CA ALA A 10 2.42 -9.90 0.58
C ALA A 10 2.36 -9.71 2.10
N PHE A 11 3.46 -9.21 2.68
CA PHE A 11 3.55 -8.90 4.10
C PHE A 11 2.58 -7.77 4.51
N LYS A 12 2.54 -6.67 3.75
CA LYS A 12 1.57 -5.58 3.99
C LYS A 12 0.13 -6.07 3.92
N LEU A 13 -0.19 -6.86 2.90
CA LEU A 13 -1.53 -7.39 2.67
C LEU A 13 -1.97 -8.32 3.80
N ARG A 14 -1.07 -9.16 4.31
CA ARG A 14 -1.33 -10.00 5.48
C ARG A 14 -1.70 -9.13 6.69
N CYS A 15 -0.89 -8.14 7.03
CA CYS A 15 -1.12 -7.29 8.21
C CYS A 15 -2.46 -6.55 8.15
N VAL A 16 -2.79 -5.98 6.98
CA VAL A 16 -4.06 -5.29 6.77
C VAL A 16 -5.24 -6.26 6.88
N LYS A 17 -5.13 -7.46 6.31
CA LYS A 17 -6.16 -8.49 6.43
C LYS A 17 -6.34 -8.97 7.86
N GLU A 18 -5.28 -9.07 8.67
CA GLU A 18 -5.42 -9.47 10.08
C GLU A 18 -6.22 -8.42 10.87
N VAL A 19 -5.94 -7.13 10.68
CA VAL A 19 -6.72 -6.06 11.31
C VAL A 19 -8.18 -6.07 10.84
N LEU A 20 -8.42 -6.15 9.53
CA LEU A 20 -9.78 -6.06 8.98
C LEU A 20 -10.62 -7.33 9.17
N LYS A 21 -10.02 -8.53 9.08
CA LYS A 21 -10.75 -9.80 9.19
C LYS A 21 -10.85 -10.31 10.62
N LYS A 22 -9.79 -10.18 11.41
CA LYS A 22 -9.78 -10.64 12.81
C LYS A 22 -10.23 -9.55 13.78
N HIS A 23 -10.60 -8.36 13.28
CA HIS A 23 -10.94 -7.18 14.09
C HIS A 23 -9.88 -6.86 15.16
N GLN A 24 -8.61 -7.21 14.89
CA GLN A 24 -7.53 -6.99 15.84
C GLN A 24 -7.12 -5.52 15.84
N ALA A 25 -6.81 -5.00 17.02
CA ALA A 25 -6.33 -3.63 17.14
C ALA A 25 -5.00 -3.44 16.41
N ILE A 26 -4.89 -2.32 15.69
CA ILE A 26 -3.68 -1.91 14.94
C ILE A 26 -2.44 -1.96 15.83
N THR A 27 -2.57 -1.61 17.11
CA THR A 27 -1.50 -1.63 18.10
C THR A 27 -0.94 -3.03 18.36
N ILE A 28 -1.80 -4.04 18.39
CA ILE A 28 -1.42 -5.43 18.64
C ILE A 28 -0.72 -6.00 17.41
N VAL A 29 -1.36 -5.89 16.23
CA VAL A 29 -0.79 -6.39 14.96
C VAL A 29 0.54 -5.71 14.65
N ALA A 30 0.67 -4.40 14.92
CA ALA A 30 1.92 -3.68 14.76
C ALA A 30 3.02 -4.19 15.70
N LYS A 31 2.69 -4.49 16.97
CA LYS A 31 3.65 -5.03 17.94
C LYS A 31 4.09 -6.44 17.57
N GLU A 32 3.15 -7.32 17.22
CA GLU A 32 3.43 -8.70 16.84
C GLU A 32 4.30 -8.79 15.58
N ASN A 33 4.05 -7.92 14.59
CA ASN A 33 4.78 -7.92 13.34
C ASN A 33 5.98 -6.96 13.32
N ASN A 34 6.32 -6.33 14.46
CA ASN A 34 7.40 -5.33 14.58
C ASN A 34 7.31 -4.19 13.55
N ILE A 35 6.10 -3.69 13.33
CA ILE A 35 5.79 -2.61 12.37
C ILE A 35 5.47 -1.33 13.13
N GLY A 36 5.81 -0.18 12.54
CA GLY A 36 5.34 1.11 13.03
C GLY A 36 3.81 1.23 12.93
N LYS A 37 3.16 1.61 14.02
CA LYS A 37 1.69 1.82 14.08
C LYS A 37 1.19 2.75 12.97
N THR A 38 1.92 3.84 12.70
CA THR A 38 1.59 4.81 11.65
C THR A 38 1.65 4.20 10.26
N SER A 39 2.63 3.32 10.00
CA SER A 39 2.76 2.63 8.71
C SER A 39 1.59 1.67 8.48
N LEU A 40 1.24 0.89 9.50
CA LEU A 40 0.09 -0.03 9.40
C LEU A 40 -1.22 0.74 9.23
N LYS A 41 -1.40 1.86 9.95
CA LYS A 41 -2.56 2.74 9.79
C LYS A 41 -2.67 3.29 8.36
N ASP A 42 -1.58 3.81 7.79
CA ASP A 42 -1.55 4.31 6.40
C ASP A 42 -1.91 3.20 5.40
N TRP A 43 -1.37 1.99 5.57
CA TRP A 43 -1.70 0.85 4.72
C TRP A 43 -3.19 0.48 4.79
N ILE A 44 -3.79 0.49 5.98
CA ILE A 44 -5.22 0.21 6.14
C ILE A 44 -6.05 1.29 5.47
N SER A 45 -5.76 2.57 5.72
CA SER A 45 -6.50 3.67 5.09
C SER A 45 -6.43 3.62 3.56
N ARG A 46 -5.24 3.36 2.99
CA ARG A 46 -5.09 3.20 1.54
C ARG A 46 -5.77 1.94 1.01
N TYR A 47 -5.80 0.87 1.78
CA TYR A 47 -6.52 -0.35 1.40
C TYR A 47 -8.04 -0.14 1.43
N GLN A 48 -8.56 0.66 2.35
CA GLN A 48 -9.99 1.01 2.38
C GLN A 48 -10.36 1.91 1.18
N GLU A 49 -9.48 2.82 0.77
CA GLU A 49 -9.72 3.75 -0.34
C GLU A 49 -9.50 3.12 -1.73
N PHE A 50 -8.42 2.34 -1.91
CA PHE A 50 -8.00 1.82 -3.21
C PHE A 50 -7.98 0.28 -3.30
N GLY A 51 -8.35 -0.43 -2.23
CA GLY A 51 -8.24 -1.88 -2.15
C GLY A 51 -6.80 -2.38 -2.24
N ASN A 52 -6.63 -3.51 -2.92
CA ASN A 52 -5.33 -4.15 -3.15
C ASN A 52 -4.29 -3.22 -3.83
N LYS A 53 -4.75 -2.25 -4.63
CA LYS A 53 -3.89 -1.28 -5.32
C LYS A 53 -3.21 -0.34 -4.34
N GLY A 54 -3.87 0.02 -3.24
CA GLY A 54 -3.33 0.93 -2.22
C GLY A 54 -2.07 0.42 -1.50
N LEU A 55 -1.78 -0.88 -1.59
CA LEU A 55 -0.60 -1.51 -0.99
C LEU A 55 0.56 -1.70 -1.99
N LEU A 56 0.32 -1.48 -3.29
CA LEU A 56 1.33 -1.69 -4.32
C LEU A 56 2.44 -0.63 -4.22
N PRO A 57 3.72 -1.03 -4.36
CA PRO A 57 4.85 -0.10 -4.31
C PRO A 57 4.83 0.93 -5.45
N HIS A 58 4.17 0.62 -6.56
CA HIS A 58 4.16 1.47 -7.77
C HIS A 58 3.31 2.74 -7.61
N LEU A 59 2.34 2.77 -6.69
CA LEU A 59 1.50 3.95 -6.44
C LEU A 59 2.03 4.85 -5.30
N TYR A 60 3.14 4.47 -4.66
CA TYR A 60 3.66 5.18 -3.49
C TYR A 60 4.50 6.43 -3.84
N ILE A 61 4.83 6.67 -5.11
CA ILE A 61 5.70 7.80 -5.49
C ILE A 61 4.94 9.13 -5.66
N THR A 62 3.60 9.18 -5.59
CA THR A 62 2.89 10.40 -6.04
C THR A 62 2.15 11.24 -5.01
N GLN A 63 2.16 10.98 -3.69
CA GLN A 63 1.39 11.84 -2.76
C GLN A 63 2.06 12.12 -1.41
N LYS A 64 3.10 12.96 -1.42
CA LYS A 64 3.33 14.12 -0.51
C LYS A 64 4.71 14.73 -0.78
N THR A 65 4.77 15.71 -1.66
CA THR A 65 5.84 16.73 -1.68
C THR A 65 5.24 18.04 -1.15
N ARG A 66 5.99 18.78 -0.32
CA ARG A 66 5.57 20.10 0.25
C ARG A 66 5.48 21.23 -0.78
N GLN A 67 5.87 20.96 -2.02
CA GLN A 67 5.74 21.83 -3.18
C GLN A 67 5.01 21.01 -4.24
N GLY A 68 4.00 21.58 -4.89
CA GLY A 68 3.16 20.89 -5.87
C GLY A 68 3.95 20.30 -7.06
N PHE A 69 3.35 19.30 -7.73
CA PHE A 69 3.48 18.93 -9.16
C PHE A 69 2.68 17.62 -9.39
N VAL A 70 1.68 17.55 -10.28
CA VAL A 70 1.69 17.26 -11.74
C VAL A 70 1.91 15.77 -12.11
N GLN A 71 0.83 15.23 -12.73
CA GLN A 71 0.68 14.15 -13.74
C GLN A 71 1.44 12.81 -13.64
N LYS A 72 0.72 11.69 -13.81
CA LYS A 72 0.49 11.02 -15.13
C LYS A 72 -0.46 9.82 -14.95
N LYS A 73 -1.65 9.87 -15.56
CA LYS A 73 -2.72 8.86 -15.47
C LYS A 73 -2.77 7.89 -16.67
N GLU A 74 -1.76 7.83 -17.51
CA GLU A 74 -1.73 6.90 -18.64
C GLU A 74 -0.53 5.97 -18.54
N VAL A 75 -0.71 4.73 -18.99
CA VAL A 75 0.27 3.61 -19.04
C VAL A 75 0.05 2.50 -18.00
N ILE A 76 -1.12 2.31 -17.38
CA ILE A 76 -1.47 0.98 -16.80
C ILE A 76 -2.96 0.67 -17.00
N LEU A 77 -3.46 0.79 -18.23
CA LEU A 77 -4.76 0.22 -18.60
C LEU A 77 -4.78 -0.36 -20.03
N GLN A 78 -3.68 -0.30 -20.78
CA GLN A 78 -3.63 -0.79 -22.17
C GLN A 78 -3.09 -2.22 -22.32
N ASN A 79 -2.64 -2.90 -21.25
CA ASN A 79 -2.06 -4.25 -21.39
C ASN A 79 -2.99 -5.40 -20.98
N LYS A 80 -4.31 -5.20 -21.16
CA LYS A 80 -5.34 -6.22 -20.89
C LYS A 80 -6.25 -6.53 -22.09
N ASN A 81 -5.89 -6.11 -23.31
CA ASN A 81 -6.73 -6.40 -24.47
C ASN A 81 -5.94 -6.68 -25.77
N THR A 82 -4.85 -7.44 -25.65
CA THR A 82 -4.19 -8.02 -26.83
C THR A 82 -3.77 -9.44 -26.50
N GLN A 83 -4.77 -10.29 -26.30
CA GLN A 83 -4.75 -11.73 -26.56
C GLN A 83 -6.22 -12.17 -26.61
N GLN A 84 -6.92 -11.80 -27.68
CA GLN A 84 -7.93 -12.57 -28.42
C GLN A 84 -8.21 -11.82 -29.73
#